data_AF-A0A1Q9VEF4-F1
#
_entry.id   AF-A0A1Q9VEF4-F1
#
_cell.length_a   1.000
_cell.length_b   1.000
_cell.length_c   1.000
_cell.angle_alpha   90.00
_cell.angle_beta   90.00
_cell.angle_gamma   90.00
#
_symmetry.space_group_name_H-M   'P 1'
#
loop_
_entity.id
_entity.type
_entity.pdbx_description
1 polymer ?
#
loop_
_entity_poly.entity_id
_entity_poly.type
_entity_poly.pdbx_seq_one_letter_code
_entity_poly.pdbx_strand_id
1 'polypeptide(L)'
;MWVIIIGGALLMAAPMTVTTYAAGADWLMMRRTRWGCTTRVWVDLYELTKIRAHFIGGGYHLDLDDKDISLAVTFPAVQADRRIWDLIYNGILHSVANGATIDNVSIGVLNIQHTPALDIRNANNPDQT
;
A
#
# COMPACT_ATOMS: atom_id res chain seq x y z
N MET A 1 -24.22 33.96 -6.14
CA MET A 1 -23.06 33.60 -6.98
C MET A 1 -21.84 33.21 -6.14
N TRP A 2 -21.27 34.11 -5.32
CA TRP A 2 -20.14 33.79 -4.42
C TRP A 2 -20.41 32.64 -3.44
N VAL A 3 -21.62 32.55 -2.89
CA VAL A 3 -22.01 31.43 -2.00
C VAL A 3 -21.97 30.07 -2.71
N ILE A 4 -22.28 30.02 -4.00
CA ILE A 4 -22.23 28.77 -4.80
C ILE A 4 -20.77 28.40 -5.08
N ILE A 5 -19.92 29.40 -5.37
CA ILE A 5 -18.49 29.18 -5.61
C ILE A 5 -17.80 28.73 -4.31
N ILE A 6 -18.06 29.40 -3.19
CA ILE A 6 -17.51 29.05 -1.88
C ILE A 6 -18.06 27.70 -1.43
N GLY A 7 -19.37 27.47 -1.56
CA GLY A 7 -20.00 26.19 -1.22
C GLY A 7 -19.46 25.04 -2.07
N GLY A 8 -19.33 25.24 -3.38
CA GLY A 8 -18.72 24.26 -4.29
C GLY A 8 -17.25 24.02 -3.98
N ALA A 9 -16.49 25.07 -3.68
CA ALA A 9 -15.09 24.95 -3.27
C ALA A 9 -14.95 24.24 -1.92
N LEU A 10 -15.85 24.45 -0.96
CA LEU A 10 -15.82 23.78 0.35
C LEU A 10 -16.22 22.30 0.24
N LEU A 11 -17.17 21.99 -0.65
CA LEU A 11 -17.55 20.63 -1.00
C LEU A 11 -16.39 19.88 -1.69
N MET A 12 -15.64 20.57 -2.57
CA MET A 12 -14.46 20.00 -3.24
C MET A 12 -13.22 19.93 -2.35
N ALA A 13 -12.97 20.94 -1.52
CA ALA A 13 -11.80 21.02 -0.63
C ALA A 13 -11.86 19.99 0.50
N ALA A 14 -13.02 19.39 0.74
CA ALA A 14 -13.22 18.19 1.55
C ALA A 14 -12.38 18.15 2.85
N PRO A 15 -12.42 19.20 3.71
CA PRO A 15 -11.67 19.25 4.97
C PRO A 15 -12.06 18.12 5.96
N MET A 16 -13.12 17.37 5.66
CA MET A 16 -13.59 16.22 6.42
C MET A 16 -13.24 14.88 5.75
N THR A 17 -12.11 14.81 5.05
CA THR A 17 -11.53 13.52 4.64
C THR A 17 -10.36 13.19 5.55
N VAL A 18 -10.56 12.26 6.48
CA VAL A 18 -9.50 11.75 7.35
C VAL A 18 -9.17 10.34 6.92
N THR A 19 -7.89 10.09 6.66
CA THR A 19 -7.37 8.76 6.40
C THR A 19 -6.46 8.36 7.53
N THR A 20 -6.72 7.20 8.11
CA THR A 20 -5.95 6.64 9.21
C THR A 20 -5.48 5.24 8.83
N TYR A 21 -4.24 4.93 9.19
CA TYR A 21 -3.62 3.64 8.94
C TYR A 21 -3.39 2.93 10.26
N ALA A 22 -3.61 1.62 10.28
CA ALA A 22 -3.26 0.76 11.39
C ALA A 22 -2.67 -0.53 10.81
N ALA A 23 -1.57 -1.00 11.37
CA ALA A 23 -0.96 -2.27 10.96
C ALA A 23 -0.85 -3.19 12.18
N GLY A 24 -1.24 -4.43 11.98
CA GLY A 24 -0.94 -5.56 12.84
C GLY A 24 0.34 -6.27 12.38
N ALA A 25 0.67 -7.37 13.05
CA ALA A 25 1.82 -8.19 12.68
C ALA A 25 1.62 -8.91 11.34
N ASP A 26 0.36 -9.12 10.97
CA ASP A 26 -0.19 -9.94 9.88
C ASP A 26 -1.04 -9.11 8.91
N TRP A 27 -1.73 -8.06 9.35
CA TRP A 27 -2.64 -7.28 8.50
C TRP A 27 -2.30 -5.79 8.41
N LEU A 28 -2.70 -5.16 7.31
CA LEU A 28 -2.71 -3.71 7.15
C LEU A 28 -4.15 -3.22 6.95
N MET A 29 -4.55 -2.20 7.70
CA MET A 29 -5.85 -1.57 7.63
C MET A 29 -5.74 -0.10 7.26
N MET A 30 -6.61 0.30 6.33
CA MET A 30 -6.87 1.69 6.00
C MET A 30 -8.31 2.02 6.37
N ARG A 31 -8.48 3.09 7.15
CA ARG A 31 -9.76 3.71 7.43
C ARG A 31 -9.81 5.05 6.73
N ARG A 32 -10.84 5.27 5.91
CA ARG A 32 -11.11 6.56 5.29
C ARG A 32 -12.49 7.03 5.73
N THR A 33 -12.54 8.16 6.40
CA THR A 33 -13.79 8.83 6.75
C THR A 33 -13.95 10.05 5.86
N ARG A 34 -15.06 10.12 5.12
CA ARG A 34 -15.39 11.24 4.23
C ARG A 34 -16.85 11.63 4.45
N TRP A 35 -17.09 12.88 4.83
CA TRP A 35 -18.46 13.39 5.08
C TRP A 35 -19.27 12.53 6.07
N GLY A 36 -18.62 12.01 7.13
CA GLY A 36 -19.24 11.13 8.12
C GLY A 36 -19.36 9.66 7.70
N CYS A 37 -19.26 9.35 6.41
CA CYS A 37 -19.20 7.97 5.93
C CYS A 37 -17.79 7.40 6.18
N THR A 38 -17.71 6.29 6.91
CA THR A 38 -16.45 5.59 7.17
C THR A 38 -16.37 4.34 6.31
N THR A 39 -15.33 4.25 5.49
CA THR A 39 -14.94 3.03 4.78
C THR A 39 -13.71 2.45 5.47
N ARG A 40 -13.72 1.13 5.68
CA ARG A 40 -12.59 0.36 6.20
C ARG A 40 -12.22 -0.69 5.16
N VAL A 41 -10.94 -0.75 4.86
CA VAL A 41 -10.33 -1.78 4.00
C VAL A 41 -9.18 -2.38 4.78
N TRP A 42 -9.01 -3.68 4.70
CA TRP A 42 -7.89 -4.39 5.30
C TRP A 42 -7.40 -5.46 4.35
N VAL A 43 -6.11 -5.78 4.42
CA VAL A 43 -5.43 -6.81 3.63
C VAL A 43 -4.51 -7.62 4.53
N ASP A 44 -4.36 -8.90 4.24
CA ASP A 44 -3.33 -9.73 4.86
C ASP A 44 -1.98 -9.50 4.17
N LEU A 45 -0.94 -9.21 4.96
CA LEU A 45 0.39 -8.93 4.47
C LEU A 45 1.19 -10.19 4.14
N TYR A 46 0.78 -11.37 4.61
CA TYR A 46 1.47 -12.66 4.42
C TYR A 46 0.85 -13.49 3.29
N GLU A 47 -0.37 -13.14 2.87
CA GLU A 47 -1.07 -13.76 1.75
C GLU A 47 -1.17 -12.84 0.53
N LEU A 48 -0.28 -11.84 0.42
CA LEU A 48 -0.27 -10.93 -0.73
C LEU A 48 -0.01 -11.70 -2.01
N THR A 49 -0.91 -11.54 -2.97
CA THR A 49 -0.80 -12.17 -4.29
C THR A 49 0.03 -11.32 -5.26
N LYS A 50 -0.10 -9.99 -5.15
CA LYS A 50 0.58 -9.05 -6.04
C LYS A 50 0.96 -7.76 -5.31
N ILE A 51 2.18 -7.29 -5.60
CA ILE A 51 2.76 -6.09 -5.00
C ILE A 51 3.22 -5.17 -6.11
N ARG A 52 2.72 -3.92 -6.12
CA ARG A 52 3.08 -2.92 -7.13
C ARG A 52 3.42 -1.58 -6.48
N ALA A 53 4.62 -1.08 -6.73
CA ALA A 53 4.99 0.28 -6.39
C ALA A 53 5.13 1.11 -7.67
N HIS A 54 4.46 2.25 -7.71
CA HIS A 54 4.43 3.11 -8.88
C HIS A 54 4.37 4.60 -8.49
N PHE A 55 4.77 5.48 -9.41
CA PHE A 55 4.74 6.91 -9.20
C PHE A 55 3.60 7.54 -10.00
N ILE A 56 2.58 8.07 -9.32
CA ILE A 56 1.43 8.74 -9.93
C ILE A 56 1.15 10.04 -9.18
N GLY A 57 0.79 11.10 -9.91
CA GLY A 57 0.26 12.34 -9.32
C GLY A 57 1.23 13.08 -8.39
N GLY A 58 2.55 12.91 -8.58
CA GLY A 58 3.57 13.55 -7.75
C GLY A 58 3.92 12.80 -6.46
N GLY A 59 3.47 11.55 -6.29
CA GLY A 59 3.80 10.72 -5.14
C GLY A 59 3.99 9.24 -5.47
N TYR A 60 4.78 8.56 -4.63
CA TYR A 60 4.91 7.11 -4.70
C TYR A 60 3.70 6.44 -4.03
N HIS A 61 3.11 5.51 -4.76
CA HIS A 61 1.96 4.71 -4.35
C HIS A 61 2.39 3.25 -4.30
N LEU A 62 1.82 2.52 -3.35
CA LEU A 62 2.04 1.10 -3.10
C LEU A 62 0.68 0.42 -3.11
N ASP A 63 0.47 -0.43 -4.10
CA ASP A 63 -0.69 -1.29 -4.20
C ASP A 63 -0.31 -2.67 -3.66
N LEU A 64 -1.07 -3.10 -2.66
CA LEU A 64 -0.99 -4.40 -2.02
C LEU A 64 -2.27 -5.15 -2.35
N ASP A 65 -2.15 -6.18 -3.17
CA ASP A 65 -3.28 -6.99 -3.62
C ASP A 65 -3.28 -8.32 -2.86
N ASP A 66 -4.30 -8.51 -2.05
CA ASP A 66 -4.69 -9.80 -1.48
C ASP A 66 -5.63 -10.53 -2.45
N LYS A 67 -5.92 -11.81 -2.20
CA LYS A 67 -6.82 -12.63 -3.00
C LYS A 67 -8.23 -12.02 -3.13
N ASP A 68 -8.69 -11.38 -2.07
CA ASP A 68 -10.05 -10.84 -1.98
C ASP A 68 -10.12 -9.31 -2.17
N ILE A 69 -9.05 -8.59 -1.80
CA ILE A 69 -9.09 -7.13 -1.64
C ILE A 69 -7.76 -6.50 -2.10
N SER A 70 -7.86 -5.39 -2.83
CA SER A 70 -6.73 -4.52 -3.15
C SER A 70 -6.69 -3.30 -2.23
N LEU A 71 -5.51 -2.99 -1.70
CA LEU A 71 -5.27 -1.79 -0.89
C LEU A 71 -4.16 -0.93 -1.50
N ALA A 72 -4.52 0.28 -1.91
CA ALA A 72 -3.59 1.28 -2.40
C ALA A 72 -3.25 2.29 -1.28
N VAL A 73 -1.97 2.42 -0.96
CA VAL A 73 -1.46 3.36 0.04
C VAL A 73 -0.38 4.26 -0.54
N THR A 74 -0.19 5.45 0.02
CA THR A 74 0.90 6.34 -0.41
C THR A 74 2.11 6.13 0.50
N PHE A 75 3.30 6.09 -0.10
CA PHE A 75 4.56 5.90 0.63
C PHE A 75 4.72 6.93 1.77
N PRO A 76 4.52 8.25 1.56
CA PRO A 76 4.64 9.22 2.64
C PRO A 76 3.72 8.95 3.83
N ALA A 77 2.54 8.37 3.59
CA ALA A 77 1.58 8.10 4.66
C ALA A 77 1.96 6.88 5.50
N VAL A 78 2.43 5.80 4.86
CA VAL A 78 2.87 4.59 5.58
C VAL A 78 4.27 4.71 6.15
N GLN A 79 5.15 5.50 5.53
CA GLN A 79 6.50 5.77 6.03
C GLN A 79 6.53 6.85 7.12
N ALA A 80 5.44 7.59 7.31
CA ALA A 80 5.32 8.57 8.40
C ALA A 80 5.50 7.90 9.78
N ASP A 81 5.02 6.66 9.93
CA ASP A 81 5.28 5.83 11.12
C ASP A 81 6.20 4.67 10.75
N ARG A 82 7.43 4.72 11.27
CA ARG A 82 8.44 3.70 11.03
C ARG A 82 8.00 2.31 11.47
N ARG A 83 7.21 2.20 12.55
CA ARG A 83 6.77 0.90 13.08
C ARG A 83 5.78 0.23 12.14
N ILE A 84 4.85 1.02 11.59
CA ILE A 84 3.90 0.56 10.58
C ILE A 84 4.67 0.13 9.33
N TRP A 85 5.61 0.95 8.88
CA TRP A 85 6.42 0.62 7.70
C TRP A 85 7.22 -0.67 7.87
N ASP A 86 7.86 -0.90 9.02
CA ASP A 86 8.64 -2.11 9.25
C ASP A 86 7.76 -3.38 9.20
N LEU A 87 6.52 -3.32 9.70
CA LEU A 87 5.56 -4.43 9.60
C LEU A 87 5.14 -4.70 8.15
N ILE A 88 4.79 -3.65 7.41
CA ILE A 88 4.43 -3.75 5.99
C ILE A 88 5.59 -4.31 5.19
N TYR A 89 6.80 -3.80 5.41
CA TYR A 89 8.00 -4.23 4.70
C TYR A 89 8.32 -5.70 4.97
N ASN A 90 8.22 -6.15 6.22
CA ASN A 90 8.41 -7.56 6.57
C ASN A 90 7.36 -8.47 5.91
N GLY A 91 6.10 -8.05 5.88
CA GLY A 91 5.03 -8.80 5.22
C GLY A 91 5.22 -8.88 3.70
N ILE A 92 5.58 -7.77 3.05
CA ILE A 92 5.98 -7.74 1.64
C ILE A 92 7.11 -8.73 1.38
N LEU A 93 8.14 -8.71 2.22
CA LEU A 93 9.30 -9.58 2.07
C LEU A 93 8.92 -11.06 2.20
N HIS A 94 8.07 -11.38 3.18
CA HIS A 94 7.54 -12.72 3.37
C HIS A 94 6.72 -13.18 2.16
N SER A 95 5.78 -12.35 1.71
CA SER A 95 4.94 -12.66 0.56
C SER A 95 5.76 -12.85 -0.71
N VAL A 96 6.78 -12.03 -0.94
CA VAL A 96 7.72 -12.19 -2.07
C VAL A 96 8.46 -13.52 -1.98
N ALA A 97 8.98 -13.90 -0.81
CA ALA A 97 9.62 -15.21 -0.61
C ALA A 97 8.65 -16.38 -0.86
N ASN A 98 7.36 -16.19 -0.55
CA ASN A 98 6.30 -17.17 -0.77
C ASN A 98 5.78 -17.19 -2.22
N GLY A 99 6.29 -16.33 -3.11
CA GLY A 99 5.95 -16.34 -4.53
C GLY A 99 4.96 -15.26 -4.99
N ALA A 100 4.73 -14.21 -4.19
CA ALA A 100 3.94 -13.06 -4.62
C ALA A 100 4.52 -12.43 -5.90
N THR A 101 3.62 -12.00 -6.79
CA THR A 101 4.03 -11.38 -8.06
C THR A 101 4.48 -9.95 -7.78
N ILE A 102 5.70 -9.62 -8.19
CA ILE A 102 6.27 -8.28 -8.02
C ILE A 102 7.01 -7.85 -9.29
N ASP A 103 6.72 -6.63 -9.75
CA ASP A 103 7.32 -6.05 -10.94
C ASP A 103 8.76 -5.56 -10.68
N ASN A 104 9.61 -5.54 -11.71
CA ASN A 104 11.00 -5.06 -11.61
C ASN A 104 11.11 -3.60 -11.14
N VAL A 105 10.14 -2.76 -11.53
CA VAL A 105 10.07 -1.36 -11.07
C VAL A 105 9.85 -1.33 -9.55
N SER A 106 8.90 -2.15 -9.07
CA SER A 106 8.58 -2.25 -7.65
C SER A 106 9.77 -2.77 -6.84
N ILE A 107 10.51 -3.75 -7.38
CA ILE A 107 11.74 -4.27 -6.76
C ILE A 107 12.78 -3.15 -6.55
N GLY A 108 12.95 -2.26 -7.52
CA GLY A 108 13.84 -1.10 -7.41
C GLY A 108 13.35 -0.06 -6.40
N VAL A 109 12.06 0.30 -6.47
CA VAL A 109 11.46 1.32 -5.59
C VAL A 109 11.44 0.87 -4.12
N LEU A 110 11.16 -0.40 -3.86
CA LEU A 110 11.15 -1.00 -2.53
C LEU A 110 12.55 -1.47 -2.08
N ASN A 111 13.57 -1.32 -2.93
CA ASN A 111 14.95 -1.77 -2.72
C ASN A 111 15.06 -3.25 -2.26
N ILE A 112 14.21 -4.13 -2.81
CA ILE A 112 14.15 -5.55 -2.41
C ILE A 112 15.35 -6.35 -2.95
N GLN A 113 16.04 -5.81 -3.97
CA GLN A 113 17.18 -6.42 -4.66
C GLN A 113 18.30 -6.90 -3.73
N HIS A 114 18.47 -6.24 -2.59
CA HIS A 114 19.54 -6.51 -1.63
C HIS A 114 19.09 -7.44 -0.50
N THR A 115 17.97 -8.14 -0.66
CA THR A 115 17.33 -8.91 0.42
C THR A 115 17.16 -10.38 0.04
N PRO A 116 17.41 -11.34 0.97
CA PRO A 116 17.38 -12.78 0.67
C PRO A 116 16.02 -13.31 0.18
N ALA A 117 14.91 -12.60 0.37
CA ALA A 117 13.62 -13.07 -0.10
C ALA A 117 13.52 -13.14 -1.62
N LEU A 118 14.21 -12.25 -2.35
CA LEU A 118 14.23 -12.30 -3.80
C LEU A 118 15.00 -13.54 -4.28
N ASP A 119 16.13 -13.83 -3.63
CA ASP A 119 16.94 -15.03 -3.90
C ASP A 119 16.14 -16.31 -3.61
N ILE A 120 15.43 -16.36 -2.47
CA ILE A 120 14.56 -17.48 -2.10
C ILE A 120 13.43 -17.65 -3.12
N ARG A 121 12.79 -16.56 -3.56
CA ARG A 121 11.76 -16.61 -4.59
C ARG A 121 12.30 -17.17 -5.90
N ASN A 122 13.46 -16.67 -6.34
CA ASN A 122 14.08 -17.12 -7.60
C ASN A 122 14.53 -18.58 -7.51
N ALA A 123 15.01 -19.03 -6.34
CA ALA A 123 15.33 -20.44 -6.09
C ALA A 123 14.08 -21.33 -6.14
N ASN A 124 12.94 -20.84 -5.65
CA ASN A 124 11.66 -21.55 -5.66
C ASN A 124 10.94 -21.49 -7.01
N ASN A 125 11.30 -20.56 -7.89
CA ASN A 125 10.61 -20.32 -9.16
C ASN A 125 11.60 -19.98 -10.30
N PRO A 126 12.38 -20.97 -10.77
CA PRO A 126 13.50 -20.76 -11.69
C PRO A 126 13.10 -20.29 -13.10
N ASP A 127 11.80 -20.37 -13.44
CA ASP A 127 11.29 -20.08 -14.79
C ASP A 127 10.96 -18.58 -15.00
N GLN A 128 11.10 -17.75 -13.95
CA GLN A 128 10.75 -16.31 -13.99
C GLN A 128 11.95 -15.36 -14.14
N THR A 129 13.15 -15.86 -14.40
CA THR A 129 14.37 -15.05 -14.65
C THR A 129 14.54 -14.67 -16.11
#